data_AF-A0A5E7CB24-F1
#
_entry.id   AF-A0A5E7CB24-F1
#
_cell.length_a   1.000
_cell.length_b   1.000
_cell.length_c   1.000
_cell.angle_alpha   90.00
_cell.angle_beta   90.00
_cell.angle_gamma   90.00
#
_symmetry.space_group_name_H-M   'P 1'
#
loop_
_entity.id
_entity.type
_entity.pdbx_description
1 polymer ?
#
loop_
_entity_poly.entity_id
_entity_poly.type
_entity_poly.pdbx_seq_one_letter_code
_entity_poly.pdbx_strand_id
1 'polypeptide(L)' 'MNKDRNSREDQSLGDKMKAGEPLMERATQALRRYHEAQETQPVREVEKLRVEAEALFAAVHEYQRQALGGPSPRLH' A
#
# COMPACT_ATOMS: atom_id res chain seq x y z
N MET A 1 -1.22 0.93 -36.15
CA MET A 1 -1.23 -0.29 -35.31
C MET A 1 -0.31 -0.04 -34.12
N ASN A 2 -0.86 0.42 -32.98
CA ASN A 2 -0.07 0.95 -31.85
C ASN A 2 0.39 -0.17 -30.89
N LYS A 3 1.33 -1.02 -31.31
CA LYS A 3 1.77 -2.16 -30.48
C LYS A 3 2.81 -1.77 -29.42
N ASP A 4 3.55 -0.67 -29.62
CA ASP A 4 4.66 -0.27 -28.74
C ASP A 4 4.27 0.50 -27.47
N ARG A 5 3.09 1.15 -27.44
CA ARG A 5 2.64 1.86 -26.21
C ARG A 5 2.19 0.90 -25.12
N ASN A 6 1.47 -0.15 -25.50
CA ASN A 6 0.88 -1.10 -24.56
C ASN A 6 1.95 -1.85 -23.74
N SER A 7 3.10 -2.17 -24.35
CA SER A 7 4.21 -2.84 -23.64
C SER A 7 4.97 -1.93 -22.66
N ARG A 8 5.00 -0.61 -22.88
CA ARG A 8 5.64 0.33 -21.93
C ARG A 8 4.75 0.61 -20.72
N GLU A 9 3.44 0.61 -20.91
CA GLU A 9 2.46 0.81 -19.84
C GLU A 9 2.41 -0.40 -18.90
N ASP A 10 2.51 -1.62 -19.42
CA ASP A 10 2.58 -2.87 -18.65
C ASP A 10 3.87 -2.97 -17.81
N GLN A 11 5.03 -2.58 -18.38
CA GLN A 11 6.29 -2.48 -17.64
C GLN A 11 6.24 -1.40 -16.55
N SER A 12 5.69 -0.22 -16.87
CA SER A 12 5.53 0.87 -15.90
C SER A 12 4.65 0.48 -14.71
N LEU A 13 3.59 -0.30 -14.96
CA LEU A 13 2.71 -0.83 -13.92
C LEU A 13 3.45 -1.83 -13.03
N GLY A 14 4.18 -2.78 -13.62
CA GLY A 14 4.96 -3.77 -12.89
C GLY A 14 6.02 -3.14 -11.98
N ASP A 15 6.70 -2.09 -12.45
CA ASP A 15 7.71 -1.37 -11.66
C ASP A 15 7.08 -0.59 -10.49
N LYS A 16 5.91 0.03 -10.71
CA LYS A 16 5.14 0.71 -9.67
C LYS A 16 4.64 -0.26 -8.60
N MET A 17 4.22 -1.47 -8.99
CA MET A 17 3.83 -2.51 -8.04
C MET A 17 5.01 -2.94 -7.17
N LYS A 18 6.17 -3.24 -7.78
CA LYS A 18 7.40 -3.60 -7.05
C LYS A 18 7.86 -2.51 -6.10
N ALA A 19 7.80 -1.25 -6.50
CA ALA A 19 8.17 -0.13 -5.64
C ALA A 19 7.24 0.04 -4.42
N GLY A 20 6.00 -0.47 -4.48
CA GLY A 20 5.05 -0.49 -3.36
C GLY A 20 5.21 -1.69 -2.42
N GLU A 21 5.93 -2.73 -2.83
CA GLU A 21 6.10 -3.97 -2.08
C GLU A 21 6.69 -3.76 -0.68
N PRO A 22 7.75 -2.95 -0.48
CA PRO A 22 8.27 -2.69 0.86
C PRO A 22 7.28 -1.97 1.78
N LEU A 23 6.41 -1.13 1.22
CA LEU A 23 5.38 -0.43 2.01
C LEU A 23 4.26 -1.39 2.43
N MET A 24 3.87 -2.31 1.53
CA MET A 24 2.94 -3.40 1.84
C MET A 24 3.52 -4.36 2.89
N GLU A 25 4.80 -4.73 2.79
CA GLU A 25 5.47 -5.58 3.76
C GLU A 25 5.45 -4.94 5.16
N ARG A 26 5.76 -3.64 5.27
CA ARG A 26 5.69 -2.92 6.54
C ARG A 26 4.27 -2.89 7.13
N ALA A 27 3.25 -2.66 6.31
CA ALA A 27 1.86 -2.67 6.75
C ALA A 27 1.41 -4.04 7.27
N THR A 28 1.75 -5.11 6.54
CA THR A 28 1.44 -6.49 6.96
C THR A 28 2.19 -6.92 8.21
N GLN A 29 3.46 -6.55 8.36
CA GLN A 29 4.21 -6.79 9.60
C GLN A 29 3.62 -6.04 10.80
N ALA A 30 3.17 -4.80 10.63
CA ALA A 30 2.48 -4.05 11.68
C ALA A 30 1.15 -4.71 12.09
N LEU A 31 0.36 -5.18 11.12
CA LEU A 31 -0.87 -5.91 11.39
C LEU A 31 -0.62 -7.22 12.15
N ARG A 32 0.44 -7.94 11.79
CA ARG A 32 0.84 -9.16 12.49
C ARG A 32 1.19 -8.88 13.95
N ARG A 33 2.00 -7.85 14.22
CA ARG A 33 2.34 -7.42 15.59
C ARG A 33 1.09 -7.03 16.38
N TYR A 34 0.15 -6.33 15.76
CA TYR A 34 -1.13 -6.01 16.39
C TYR A 34 -1.92 -7.27 16.77
N HIS A 35 -2.01 -8.27 15.88
CA HIS A 35 -2.70 -9.54 16.18
C HIS A 35 -1.99 -10.33 17.29
N GLU A 36 -0.67 -10.45 17.24
CA GLU A 36 0.12 -11.14 18.28
C GLU A 36 -0.02 -10.43 19.65
N ALA A 37 -0.12 -9.10 19.65
CA ALA A 37 -0.29 -8.31 20.86
C ALA A 37 -1.70 -8.43 21.47
N GLN A 38 -2.74 -8.66 20.67
CA GLN A 38 -4.12 -8.82 21.19
C GLN A 38 -4.25 -9.95 22.20
N GLU A 39 -3.43 -11.00 22.07
CA GLU A 39 -3.49 -12.18 22.94
C GLU A 39 -2.64 -12.04 24.22
N THR A 40 -1.68 -11.11 24.25
CA THR A 40 -0.62 -11.10 25.28
C THR A 40 -0.35 -9.75 25.92
N GLN A 41 -0.74 -8.63 25.28
CA GLN A 41 -0.38 -7.29 25.69
C GLN A 41 -1.57 -6.53 26.30
N PRO A 42 -1.30 -5.50 27.14
CA PRO A 42 -2.33 -4.61 27.63
C PRO A 42 -3.01 -3.83 26.50
N VAL A 43 -4.30 -3.53 26.67
CA VAL A 43 -5.12 -2.78 25.69
C VAL A 43 -4.43 -1.52 25.17
N ARG A 44 -3.74 -0.77 26.04
CA ARG A 44 -3.01 0.44 25.64
C ARG A 44 -1.93 0.18 24.59
N GLU A 45 -1.18 -0.90 24.70
CA GLU A 45 -0.12 -1.24 23.74
C GLU A 45 -0.71 -1.82 22.45
N VAL A 46 -1.78 -2.60 22.57
CA VAL A 46 -2.57 -3.10 21.43
C VAL A 46 -3.13 -1.94 20.60
N GLU A 47 -3.67 -0.90 21.24
CA GLU A 47 -4.19 0.29 20.55
C GLU A 47 -3.10 1.07 19.80
N LYS A 48 -1.89 1.17 20.35
CA LYS A 48 -0.76 1.81 19.63
C LYS A 48 -0.43 1.05 18.36
N LEU A 49 -0.37 -0.28 18.44
CA LEU A 49 -0.08 -1.14 17.29
C LEU A 49 -1.20 -1.08 16.25
N ARG A 50 -2.47 -0.97 16.68
CA ARG A 50 -3.61 -0.74 15.80
C ARG A 50 -3.44 0.55 15.00
N VAL A 51 -3.17 1.67 15.68
CA VAL A 51 -2.98 2.98 15.03
C VAL A 51 -1.78 2.96 14.06
N GLU A 52 -0.69 2.29 14.42
CA GLU A 52 0.47 2.12 13.53
C GLU A 52 0.10 1.35 12.25
N ALA A 53 -0.60 0.21 12.40
CA ALA A 53 -1.05 -0.60 11.27
C ALA A 53 -2.01 0.19 10.37
N GLU A 54 -2.98 0.90 10.94
CA GLU A 54 -3.94 1.75 10.20
C GLU A 54 -3.23 2.86 9.41
N ALA A 55 -2.27 3.55 10.02
CA ALA A 55 -1.50 4.58 9.35
C ALA A 55 -0.68 4.03 8.17
N LEU A 56 -0.10 2.83 8.32
CA LEU A 56 0.67 2.18 7.26
C LEU A 56 -0.24 1.74 6.11
N PHE A 57 -1.42 1.18 6.38
CA PHE A 57 -2.38 0.83 5.33
C PHE A 57 -2.92 2.06 4.61
N ALA A 58 -3.15 3.17 5.31
CA ALA A 58 -3.51 4.43 4.67
C ALA A 58 -2.41 4.91 3.71
N ALA A 59 -1.13 4.79 4.10
CA ALA A 59 0.00 5.12 3.24
C ALA A 59 0.10 4.19 2.01
N VAL A 60 -0.16 2.89 2.18
CA VAL A 60 -0.23 1.93 1.05
C VAL A 60 -1.31 2.34 0.05
N HIS A 61 -2.52 2.65 0.55
CA HIS A 61 -3.63 3.05 -0.30
C HIS A 61 -3.34 4.37 -1.03
N GLU A 62 -2.71 5.33 -0.35
CA GLU A 62 -2.25 6.57 -0.94
C GLU A 62 -1.25 6.33 -2.08
N TYR A 63 -0.24 5.51 -1.82
CA TYR A 63 0.76 5.14 -2.81
C TYR A 63 0.13 4.46 -4.02
N GLN A 64 -0.75 3.48 -3.81
CA GLN A 64 -1.45 2.78 -4.89
C GLN A 64 -2.30 3.74 -5.71
N ARG A 65 -3.00 4.68 -5.06
CA ARG A 65 -3.81 5.68 -5.75
C ARG A 65 -2.95 6.62 -6.60
N GLN A 66 -1.82 7.09 -6.10
CA GLN A 66 -0.91 7.98 -6.85
C GLN A 66 -0.17 7.24 -7.97
N ALA A 67 0.34 6.04 -7.68
CA ALA A 67 1.14 5.27 -8.62
C ALA A 67 0.26 4.66 -9.73
N LEU A 68 -0.87 4.05 -9.37
CA LEU A 68 -1.73 3.29 -10.28
C LEU A 68 -2.90 4.12 -10.85
N GLY A 69 -3.24 5.26 -10.23
CA GLY A 69 -4.41 6.05 -10.61
C GLY A 69 -4.35 6.77 -11.95
N GLY A 70 -3.16 6.90 -12.58
CA GLY A 70 -2.99 7.58 -13.87
C GLY A 70 -3.50 9.04 -13.89
N PRO A 71 -3.28 9.80 -14.97
CA PRO A 71 -3.94 11.09 -15.11
C PRO A 71 -5.45 10.85 -15.22
N SER A 72 -6.23 11.31 -14.23
CA SER A 72 -7.69 11.42 -14.41
C SER A 72 -7.93 12.22 -15.70
N PRO A 73 -8.79 11.75 -16.62
CA PRO A 73 -9.26 12.60 -17.70
C PRO A 73 -9.83 13.85 -17.02
N ARG A 74 -9.24 15.02 -17.30
CA ARG A 74 -9.86 16.28 -16.92
C ARG A 74 -11.18 16.31 -17.68
N LEU A 75 -12.27 16.00 -16.97
CA LEU A 75 -13.61 16.26 -17.46
C LEU A 75 -13.73 17.79 -17.50
N HIS A 76 -13.62 18.36 -18.70
CA HIS A 76 -13.98 19.74 -19.00
C HIS A 76 -15.49 19.84 -19.21
#